data_AF-L7M443-F1
#
_entry.id   AF-L7M443-F1
#
_cell.length_a   1.000
_cell.length_b   1.000
_cell.length_c   1.000
_cell.angle_alpha   90.00
_cell.angle_beta   90.00
_cell.angle_gamma   90.00
#
_symmetry.space_group_name_H-M   'P 1'
#
loop_
_entity.id
_entity.type
_entity.pdbx_description
1 polymer ?
#
loop_
_entity_poly.entity_id
_entity_poly.type
_entity_poly.pdbx_seq_one_letter_code
_entity_poly.pdbx_strand_id
1 'polypeptide(L)'
;MDVPASFEAMMELLNFQFHGMHEEVSAFVNNLYSLVEKAVPKKNCMEIVSPPSAGKNFFFDPILSFYINRGTIRNFNRYTSFPLQDTVGRRILVWNEPNCESSAFDTVKKIFGGDVDSVAVKYSADQTISRTPVIVLSNNEVFPDDDAFNHRMWRYKWRACPPLKKYDKKIHPMALVLLFDTFVLEETYVGTRQLDQ
;
A
#
# COMPACT_ATOMS: atom_id res chain seq x y z
N MET A 1 -18.31 3.49 9.56
CA MET A 1 -19.15 2.27 9.68
C MET A 1 -18.68 1.51 10.91
N ASP A 2 -19.45 0.56 11.44
CA ASP A 2 -18.93 -0.35 12.47
C ASP A 2 -17.96 -1.37 11.83
N VAL A 3 -17.31 -2.20 12.64
CA VAL A 3 -16.29 -3.14 12.16
C VAL A 3 -16.87 -4.18 11.19
N PRO A 4 -18.00 -4.86 11.48
CA PRO A 4 -18.58 -5.83 10.55
C PRO A 4 -19.01 -5.22 9.21
N ALA A 5 -19.74 -4.10 9.22
CA ALA A 5 -20.17 -3.45 7.98
C ALA A 5 -18.97 -2.92 7.16
N SER A 6 -17.89 -2.52 7.83
CA SER A 6 -16.64 -2.12 7.18
C SER A 6 -15.96 -3.28 6.48
N PHE A 7 -15.94 -4.47 7.10
CA PHE A 7 -15.40 -5.69 6.49
C PHE A 7 -16.22 -6.11 5.25
N GLU A 8 -17.54 -6.12 5.36
CA GLU A 8 -18.42 -6.41 4.21
C GLU A 8 -18.21 -5.42 3.06
N ALA A 9 -18.02 -4.12 3.37
CA ALA A 9 -17.74 -3.11 2.35
C ALA A 9 -16.36 -3.32 1.67
N MET A 10 -15.34 -3.76 2.42
CA MET A 10 -14.04 -4.14 1.85
C MET A 10 -14.18 -5.35 0.94
N MET A 11 -14.91 -6.38 1.38
CA MET A 11 -15.17 -7.60 0.62
C MET A 11 -15.94 -7.34 -0.66
N GLU A 12 -16.99 -6.52 -0.61
CA GLU A 12 -17.74 -6.14 -1.81
C GLU A 12 -16.84 -5.42 -2.82
N LEU A 13 -15.99 -4.50 -2.37
CA LEU A 13 -15.06 -3.81 -3.24
C LEU A 13 -14.06 -4.80 -3.86
N LEU A 14 -13.43 -5.66 -3.07
CA LEU A 14 -12.45 -6.63 -3.57
C LEU A 14 -13.10 -7.62 -4.55
N ASN A 15 -14.26 -8.17 -4.21
CA ASN A 15 -15.02 -9.03 -5.12
C ASN A 15 -15.38 -8.28 -6.42
N PHE A 16 -15.74 -7.01 -6.33
CA PHE A 16 -15.99 -6.21 -7.52
C PHE A 16 -14.72 -6.03 -8.37
N GLN A 17 -13.56 -5.76 -7.76
CA GLN A 17 -12.30 -5.57 -8.50
C GLN A 17 -11.79 -6.86 -9.13
N PHE A 18 -11.95 -7.99 -8.45
CA PHE A 18 -11.47 -9.31 -8.88
C PHE A 18 -12.57 -10.20 -9.46
N HIS A 19 -13.65 -9.61 -9.98
CA HIS A 19 -14.74 -10.33 -10.66
C HIS A 19 -15.38 -11.48 -9.85
N GLY A 20 -15.36 -11.39 -8.51
CA GLY A 20 -15.84 -12.41 -7.59
C GLY A 20 -14.95 -13.66 -7.50
N MET A 21 -13.76 -13.62 -8.09
CA MET A 21 -12.79 -14.72 -8.04
C MET A 21 -12.11 -14.75 -6.68
N HIS A 22 -12.54 -15.68 -5.83
CA HIS A 22 -12.04 -15.82 -4.46
C HIS A 22 -10.53 -16.01 -4.38
N GLU A 23 -9.94 -16.77 -5.31
CA GLU A 23 -8.50 -17.01 -5.37
C GLU A 23 -7.70 -15.72 -5.61
N GLU A 24 -8.19 -14.83 -6.48
CA GLU A 24 -7.52 -13.55 -6.75
C GLU A 24 -7.65 -12.58 -5.59
N VAL A 25 -8.82 -12.56 -4.93
CA VAL A 25 -9.01 -11.79 -3.68
C VAL A 25 -8.04 -12.29 -2.61
N SER A 26 -7.96 -13.61 -2.42
CA SER A 26 -7.05 -14.24 -1.47
C SER A 26 -5.59 -13.90 -1.78
N ALA A 27 -5.17 -14.02 -3.04
CA ALA A 27 -3.82 -13.67 -3.47
C ALA A 27 -3.50 -12.18 -3.24
N PHE A 28 -4.45 -11.28 -3.51
CA PHE A 28 -4.30 -9.86 -3.24
C PHE A 28 -4.13 -9.58 -1.74
N VAL A 29 -4.97 -10.15 -0.89
CA VAL A 29 -4.91 -9.94 0.58
C VAL A 29 -3.62 -10.52 1.15
N ASN A 30 -3.18 -11.70 0.71
CA ASN A 30 -1.91 -12.29 1.11
C ASN A 30 -0.70 -11.46 0.66
N ASN A 31 -0.73 -10.89 -0.55
CA ASN A 31 0.32 -9.97 -1.01
C ASN A 31 0.32 -8.65 -0.22
N LEU A 32 -0.85 -8.13 0.14
CA LEU A 32 -0.97 -6.96 1.00
C LEU A 32 -0.39 -7.24 2.39
N TYR A 33 -0.75 -8.37 3.00
CA TYR A 33 -0.19 -8.81 4.28
C TYR A 33 1.33 -8.95 4.21
N SER A 34 1.82 -9.67 3.19
CA SER A 34 3.26 -9.85 2.93
C SER A 34 4.02 -8.52 2.76
N LEU A 35 3.38 -7.52 2.14
CA LEU A 35 3.93 -6.18 2.01
C LEU A 35 4.04 -5.50 3.37
N VAL A 36 2.93 -5.39 4.11
CA VAL A 36 2.88 -4.60 5.35
C VAL A 36 3.71 -5.21 6.47
N GLU A 37 3.81 -6.55 6.51
CA GLU A 37 4.68 -7.30 7.42
C GLU A 37 6.11 -7.49 6.90
N LYS A 38 6.43 -6.96 5.71
CA LYS A 38 7.77 -7.01 5.10
C LYS A 38 8.29 -8.44 4.91
N ALA A 39 7.39 -9.41 4.70
CA ALA A 39 7.70 -10.84 4.61
C ALA A 39 8.58 -11.19 3.39
N VAL A 40 8.37 -10.51 2.25
CA VAL A 40 9.06 -10.85 0.99
C VAL A 40 10.26 -9.94 0.74
N PRO A 41 11.52 -10.43 0.82
CA PRO A 41 12.69 -9.61 0.60
C PRO A 41 12.69 -9.01 -0.82
N LYS A 42 13.26 -7.81 -0.96
CA LYS A 42 13.35 -7.06 -2.24
C LYS A 42 12.02 -6.69 -2.89
N LYS A 43 10.87 -6.98 -2.27
CA LYS A 43 9.53 -6.62 -2.76
C LYS A 43 8.79 -5.81 -1.71
N ASN A 44 8.87 -4.49 -1.80
CA ASN A 44 8.47 -3.56 -0.74
C ASN A 44 7.48 -2.48 -1.25
N CYS A 45 6.84 -2.72 -2.40
CA CYS A 45 5.89 -1.79 -3.00
C CYS A 45 4.65 -2.51 -3.56
N MET A 46 3.47 -1.94 -3.36
CA MET A 46 2.23 -2.33 -4.08
C MET A 46 1.66 -1.11 -4.79
N GLU A 47 1.51 -1.21 -6.10
CA GLU A 47 0.90 -0.17 -6.94
C GLU A 47 -0.50 -0.59 -7.39
N ILE A 48 -1.44 0.34 -7.24
CA ILE A 48 -2.81 0.21 -7.70
C ILE A 48 -3.07 1.27 -8.77
N VAL A 49 -3.11 0.84 -10.02
CA VAL A 49 -3.45 1.66 -11.17
C VAL A 49 -4.96 1.56 -11.42
N SER A 50 -5.66 2.68 -11.49
CA SER A 50 -7.09 2.68 -11.81
C SER A 50 -7.64 4.04 -12.17
N PRO A 51 -8.76 4.12 -12.91
CA PRO A 51 -9.43 5.39 -13.11
C PRO A 51 -9.92 6.00 -11.78
N PRO A 52 -10.26 7.29 -11.77
CA PRO A 52 -10.91 7.93 -10.63
C PRO A 52 -12.16 7.16 -10.17
N SER A 53 -12.47 7.23 -8.87
CA SER A 53 -13.63 6.55 -8.27
C SER A 53 -13.61 5.01 -8.36
N ALA A 54 -12.43 4.39 -8.46
CA ALA A 54 -12.26 2.94 -8.33
C ALA A 54 -12.26 2.43 -6.87
N GLY A 55 -12.29 3.31 -5.87
CA GLY A 55 -12.28 2.91 -4.45
C GLY A 55 -10.89 2.79 -3.83
N LYS A 56 -9.81 3.24 -4.49
CA LYS A 56 -8.43 3.25 -3.96
C LYS A 56 -8.37 3.82 -2.53
N ASN A 57 -8.76 5.08 -2.35
CA ASN A 57 -8.71 5.72 -1.03
C ASN A 57 -9.69 5.09 -0.03
N PHE A 58 -10.85 4.61 -0.51
CA PHE A 58 -11.82 3.93 0.36
C PHE A 58 -11.19 2.69 1.02
N PHE A 59 -10.42 1.91 0.26
CA PHE A 59 -9.75 0.71 0.74
C PHE A 59 -8.45 0.98 1.50
N PHE A 60 -7.59 1.88 1.03
CA PHE A 60 -6.25 2.07 1.60
C PHE A 60 -6.19 3.09 2.74
N ASP A 61 -7.08 4.08 2.82
CA ASP A 61 -7.18 4.99 3.98
C ASP A 61 -7.28 4.24 5.34
N PRO A 62 -8.18 3.24 5.52
CA PRO A 62 -8.28 2.51 6.79
C PRO A 62 -7.02 1.70 7.08
N ILE A 63 -6.34 1.15 6.06
CA ILE A 63 -5.08 0.41 6.22
C ILE A 63 -4.00 1.37 6.73
N LEU A 64 -3.82 2.52 6.08
CA LEU A 64 -2.85 3.53 6.51
C LEU A 64 -3.16 4.04 7.93
N SER A 65 -4.45 4.15 8.27
CA SER A 65 -4.91 4.57 9.60
C SER A 65 -4.63 3.51 10.67
N PHE A 66 -4.77 2.22 10.34
CA PHE A 66 -4.47 1.11 11.23
C PHE A 66 -3.01 1.14 11.73
N TYR A 67 -2.07 1.49 10.84
CA TYR A 67 -0.65 1.60 11.20
C TYR A 67 -0.28 2.88 11.97
N ILE A 68 -1.20 3.85 12.07
CA ILE A 68 -1.10 5.15 12.78
C ILE A 68 -0.01 6.07 12.23
N ASN A 69 1.22 5.59 12.17
CA ASN A 69 2.42 6.31 11.77
C ASN A 69 2.71 6.13 10.27
N ARG A 70 1.90 6.77 9.44
CA ARG A 70 2.10 6.81 7.99
C ARG A 70 3.01 7.97 7.56
N GLY A 71 3.79 7.78 6.49
CA GLY A 71 4.50 8.83 5.77
C GLY A 71 3.96 9.01 4.36
N THR A 72 4.21 10.17 3.77
CA THR A 72 3.86 10.46 2.38
C THR A 72 5.12 10.69 1.54
N ILE A 73 5.26 9.94 0.45
CA ILE A 73 6.29 10.22 -0.55
C ILE A 73 5.78 11.38 -1.43
N ARG A 74 6.61 12.42 -1.57
CA ARG A 74 6.33 13.53 -2.49
C ARG A 74 6.94 13.26 -3.85
N ASN A 75 6.46 13.99 -4.84
CA ASN A 75 6.90 13.84 -6.23
C ASN A 75 8.37 14.19 -6.42
N PHE A 76 9.07 13.39 -7.22
CA PHE A 76 10.47 13.59 -7.57
C PHE A 76 10.54 14.44 -8.83
N ASN A 77 10.38 15.75 -8.65
CA ASN A 77 10.49 16.74 -9.71
C ASN A 77 11.36 17.91 -9.25
N ARG A 78 11.78 18.76 -10.20
CA ARG A 78 12.62 19.93 -9.93
C ARG A 78 12.11 20.90 -8.85
N TYR A 79 10.82 20.87 -8.53
CA TYR A 79 10.22 21.76 -7.53
C TYR A 79 10.25 21.19 -6.11
N THR A 80 10.64 19.92 -5.94
CA THR A 80 10.61 19.21 -4.66
C THR A 80 12.03 18.83 -4.24
N SER A 81 12.65 19.64 -3.39
CA SER A 81 14.03 19.42 -2.96
C SER A 81 14.21 18.26 -1.97
N PHE A 82 13.16 17.89 -1.23
CA PHE A 82 13.23 16.83 -0.20
C PHE A 82 12.00 15.90 -0.30
N PRO A 83 11.93 15.04 -1.33
CA PRO A 83 10.75 14.24 -1.61
C PRO A 83 10.47 13.16 -0.56
N LEU A 84 11.51 12.71 0.14
CA LEU A 84 11.46 11.61 1.09
C LEU A 84 11.51 12.05 2.56
N GLN A 85 11.58 13.33 2.89
CA GLN A 85 11.75 13.77 4.30
C GLN A 85 10.66 13.26 5.25
N ASP A 86 9.44 13.02 4.77
CA ASP A 86 8.31 12.54 5.58
C ASP A 86 8.28 11.00 5.72
N THR A 87 9.22 10.28 5.11
CA THR A 87 9.29 8.82 5.17
C THR A 87 10.10 8.30 6.35
N VAL A 88 10.87 9.16 6.99
CA VAL A 88 11.78 8.79 8.08
C VAL A 88 11.01 8.38 9.33
N GLY A 89 11.35 7.21 9.88
CA GLY A 89 10.74 6.69 11.11
C GLY A 89 9.28 6.28 10.97
N ARG A 90 8.78 6.06 9.74
CA ARG A 90 7.39 5.68 9.47
C ARG A 90 7.21 4.16 9.42
N ARG A 91 5.97 3.71 9.65
CA ARG A 91 5.60 2.29 9.56
C ARG A 91 5.14 1.88 8.18
N ILE A 92 4.48 2.79 7.48
CA ILE A 92 3.95 2.58 6.13
C ILE A 92 4.01 3.88 5.34
N LEU A 93 4.24 3.81 4.04
CA LEU A 93 4.32 4.95 3.16
C LEU A 93 3.21 4.89 2.12
N VAL A 94 2.68 6.07 1.78
CA VAL A 94 1.78 6.23 0.65
C VAL A 94 2.37 7.19 -0.37
N TRP A 95 2.25 6.86 -1.64
CA TRP A 95 2.54 7.77 -2.74
C TRP A 95 1.30 7.88 -3.62
N ASN A 96 0.58 8.98 -3.46
CA ASN A 96 -0.66 9.23 -4.18
C ASN A 96 -0.38 10.10 -5.42
N GLU A 97 -0.87 9.66 -6.58
CA GLU A 97 -0.64 10.24 -7.90
C GLU A 97 0.84 10.54 -8.15
N PRO A 98 1.69 9.50 -8.17
CA PRO A 98 3.12 9.68 -8.27
C PRO A 98 3.50 10.41 -9.57
N ASN A 99 4.43 11.34 -9.42
CA ASN A 99 5.12 11.98 -10.52
C ASN A 99 6.62 11.93 -10.19
N CYS A 100 7.39 11.27 -11.04
CA CYS A 100 8.84 11.17 -10.88
C CYS A 100 9.53 11.23 -12.23
N GLU A 101 10.63 11.97 -12.27
CA GLU A 101 11.53 12.02 -13.42
C GLU A 101 12.38 10.74 -13.50
N SER A 102 12.84 10.36 -14.69
CA SER A 102 13.62 9.12 -14.88
C SER A 102 14.92 9.09 -14.08
N SER A 103 15.50 10.27 -13.79
CA SER A 103 16.65 10.44 -12.91
C SER A 103 16.41 9.93 -11.48
N ALA A 104 15.16 9.89 -11.02
CA ALA A 104 14.79 9.41 -9.71
C ALA A 104 14.54 7.90 -9.64
N PHE A 105 14.49 7.19 -10.78
CA PHE A 105 14.14 5.77 -10.80
C PHE A 105 15.12 4.90 -10.01
N ASP A 106 16.40 5.26 -9.96
CA ASP A 106 17.37 4.51 -9.13
C ASP A 106 17.05 4.63 -7.65
N THR A 107 16.71 5.82 -7.17
CA THR A 107 16.25 6.02 -5.78
C THR A 107 14.93 5.29 -5.54
N VAL A 108 13.96 5.39 -6.45
CA VAL A 108 12.67 4.70 -6.32
C VAL A 108 12.86 3.18 -6.26
N LYS A 109 13.74 2.60 -7.08
CA LYS A 109 14.07 1.16 -7.05
C LYS A 109 14.67 0.74 -5.71
N LYS A 110 15.48 1.57 -5.06
CA LYS A 110 16.00 1.27 -3.71
C LYS A 110 14.88 1.23 -2.69
N ILE A 111 14.01 2.25 -2.68
CA ILE A 111 12.87 2.34 -1.76
C ILE A 111 11.89 1.18 -1.98
N PHE A 112 11.58 0.83 -3.23
CA PHE A 112 10.69 -0.28 -3.58
C PHE A 112 11.34 -1.65 -3.36
N GLY A 113 12.67 -1.73 -3.35
CA GLY A 113 13.40 -2.90 -2.87
C GLY A 113 13.38 -3.04 -1.34
N GLY A 114 13.09 -1.95 -0.62
CA GLY A 114 13.19 -1.91 0.82
C GLY A 114 14.63 -1.78 1.31
N ASP A 115 15.52 -1.23 0.49
CA ASP A 115 16.90 -0.95 0.84
C ASP A 115 16.96 0.15 1.91
N VAL A 116 17.97 0.06 2.78
CA VAL A 116 18.30 1.11 3.73
C VAL A 116 19.05 2.21 2.97
N ASP A 117 18.53 3.44 2.96
CA ASP A 117 19.14 4.55 2.23
C ASP A 117 19.21 5.83 3.07
N SER A 118 20.12 6.73 2.71
CA SER A 118 20.24 8.05 3.33
C SER A 118 19.28 9.04 2.66
N VAL A 119 18.53 9.78 3.47
CA VAL A 119 17.54 10.76 3.02
C VAL A 119 17.88 12.13 3.58
N ALA A 120 17.96 13.12 2.69
CA ALA A 120 18.13 14.50 3.07
C ALA A 120 16.86 15.04 3.76
N VAL A 121 17.02 15.64 4.95
CA VAL A 121 15.95 16.22 5.76
C VAL A 121 16.22 17.70 5.98
N LYS A 122 15.21 18.54 5.77
CA LYS A 122 15.36 20.00 5.88
C LYS A 122 15.79 20.40 7.30
N TYR A 123 16.85 21.21 7.41
CA TYR A 123 17.41 21.71 8.68
C TYR A 123 17.91 20.62 9.65
N SER A 124 18.16 19.42 9.14
CA SER A 124 18.69 18.30 9.90
C SER A 124 19.86 17.70 9.15
N ALA A 125 20.73 16.96 9.86
CA ALA A 125 21.59 16.00 9.20
C ALA A 125 20.74 14.97 8.44
N ASP A 126 21.34 14.35 7.44
CA ASP A 126 20.73 13.25 6.71
C ASP A 126 20.25 12.16 7.69
N GLN A 127 19.08 11.62 7.41
CA GLN A 127 18.48 10.56 8.22
C GLN A 127 18.30 9.31 7.38
N THR A 128 18.29 8.16 8.05
CA THR A 128 18.18 6.88 7.36
C THR A 128 16.72 6.45 7.25
N ILE A 129 16.30 6.09 6.03
CA ILE A 129 15.06 5.34 5.83
C ILE A 129 15.35 3.84 5.97
N SER A 130 14.60 3.17 6.83
CA SER A 130 14.64 1.71 6.92
C SER A 130 13.63 1.10 5.96
N ARG A 131 13.65 -0.24 5.81
CA ARG A 131 12.69 -0.97 5.00
C ARG A 131 11.25 -0.65 5.44
N THR A 132 10.57 0.19 4.66
CA THR A 132 9.23 0.71 4.99
C THR A 132 8.29 0.46 3.82
N PRO A 133 7.22 -0.34 3.99
CA PRO A 133 6.26 -0.70 2.94
C PRO A 133 5.70 0.52 2.22
N VAL A 134 5.62 0.45 0.89
CA VAL A 134 5.09 1.53 0.05
C VAL A 134 3.80 1.09 -0.63
N ILE A 135 2.75 1.90 -0.49
CA ILE A 135 1.53 1.79 -1.27
C ILE A 135 1.49 2.94 -2.26
N VAL A 136 1.42 2.62 -3.56
CA VAL A 136 1.27 3.59 -4.63
C VAL A 136 -0.16 3.56 -5.15
N LEU A 137 -0.78 4.73 -5.21
CA LEU A 137 -2.13 4.92 -5.77
C LEU A 137 -2.02 5.84 -6.98
N SER A 138 -2.32 5.36 -8.18
CA SER A 138 -2.11 6.12 -9.41
C SER A 138 -3.28 5.96 -10.38
N ASN A 139 -3.48 6.95 -11.24
CA ASN A 139 -4.44 6.84 -12.35
C ASN A 139 -3.85 6.23 -13.61
N ASN A 140 -2.53 6.32 -13.77
CA ASN A 140 -1.79 5.83 -14.92
C ASN A 140 -0.61 4.97 -14.45
N GLU A 141 -0.09 4.15 -15.35
CA GLU A 141 1.17 3.44 -15.12
C GLU A 141 2.32 4.45 -15.10
N VAL A 142 2.94 4.62 -13.93
CA VAL A 142 4.01 5.62 -13.74
C VAL A 142 5.39 4.98 -13.81
N PHE A 143 5.51 3.73 -13.39
CA PHE A 143 6.79 3.02 -13.39
C PHE A 143 6.91 2.11 -14.61
N PRO A 144 8.12 1.97 -15.19
CA PRO A 144 8.38 1.04 -16.29
C PRO A 144 7.96 -0.39 -15.96
N ASP A 145 7.45 -1.10 -16.97
CA ASP A 145 7.21 -2.55 -16.91
C ASP A 145 8.49 -3.30 -17.32
N ASP A 146 9.48 -3.28 -16.42
CA ASP A 146 10.75 -3.97 -16.59
C ASP A 146 11.05 -4.88 -15.39
N ASP A 147 11.99 -5.82 -15.56
CA ASP A 147 12.37 -6.75 -14.50
C ASP A 147 12.81 -6.02 -13.21
N ALA A 148 13.46 -4.87 -13.35
CA ALA A 148 13.97 -4.13 -12.19
C ALA A 148 12.82 -3.66 -11.29
N PHE A 149 11.74 -3.10 -11.84
CA PHE A 149 10.58 -2.74 -11.06
C PHE A 149 9.72 -3.96 -10.71
N ASN A 150 9.54 -4.92 -11.62
CA ASN A 150 8.67 -6.09 -11.44
C ASN A 150 9.11 -6.98 -10.26
N HIS A 151 10.42 -7.09 -10.02
CA HIS A 151 10.94 -7.79 -8.83
C HIS A 151 10.66 -7.07 -7.51
N ARG A 152 10.41 -5.75 -7.56
CA ARG A 152 10.29 -4.86 -6.39
C ARG A 152 8.87 -4.53 -5.99
N MET A 153 7.90 -4.77 -6.88
CA MET A 153 6.53 -4.37 -6.64
C MET A 153 5.49 -5.39 -7.07
N TRP A 154 4.35 -5.37 -6.40
CA TRP A 154 3.10 -5.92 -6.89
C TRP A 154 2.34 -4.83 -7.65
N ARG A 155 1.76 -5.17 -8.80
CA ARG A 155 0.91 -4.25 -9.56
C ARG A 155 -0.48 -4.83 -9.73
N TYR A 156 -1.47 -4.00 -9.45
CA TYR A 156 -2.88 -4.33 -9.65
C TYR A 156 -3.57 -3.26 -10.46
N LYS A 157 -4.43 -3.69 -11.37
CA LYS A 157 -5.31 -2.81 -12.13
C LYS A 157 -6.71 -2.91 -11.55
N TRP A 158 -7.24 -1.80 -11.08
CA TRP A 158 -8.61 -1.70 -10.61
C TRP A 158 -9.46 -0.95 -11.62
N ARG A 159 -10.76 -1.23 -11.63
CA ARG A 159 -11.77 -0.57 -12.46
C ARG A 159 -12.62 0.38 -11.63
N ALA A 160 -13.23 1.36 -12.29
CA ALA A 160 -14.18 2.26 -11.66
C ALA A 160 -15.29 1.44 -10.97
N CYS A 161 -15.62 1.78 -9.73
CA CYS A 161 -16.59 1.05 -8.92
C CYS A 161 -17.78 1.96 -8.57
N PRO A 162 -18.71 2.22 -9.51
CA PRO A 162 -19.94 2.97 -9.23
C PRO A 162 -20.76 2.44 -8.04
N PRO A 163 -20.87 1.11 -7.80
CA PRO A 163 -21.62 0.59 -6.65
C PRO A 163 -21.15 1.12 -5.28
N LEU A 164 -19.88 1.52 -5.17
CA LEU A 164 -19.30 2.02 -3.93
C LEU A 164 -19.94 3.33 -3.44
N LYS A 165 -20.65 4.07 -4.32
CA LYS A 165 -21.33 5.33 -3.98
C LYS A 165 -22.39 5.20 -2.87
N LYS A 166 -22.87 3.98 -2.62
CA LYS A 166 -23.83 3.71 -1.55
C LYS A 166 -23.23 3.90 -0.15
N TYR A 167 -21.91 3.84 -0.02
CA TYR A 167 -21.21 4.04 1.25
C TYR A 167 -20.91 5.54 1.46
N ASP A 168 -21.46 6.10 2.54
CA ASP A 168 -21.31 7.51 2.94
C ASP A 168 -20.24 7.71 4.04
N LYS A 169 -19.81 6.61 4.66
CA LYS A 169 -18.90 6.58 5.80
C LYS A 169 -17.59 5.89 5.42
N LYS A 170 -16.50 6.26 6.10
CA LYS A 170 -15.22 5.55 5.98
C LYS A 170 -15.27 4.17 6.63
N ILE A 171 -14.48 3.25 6.08
CA ILE A 171 -14.19 1.93 6.65
C ILE A 171 -13.49 2.12 8.00
N HIS A 172 -13.89 1.33 8.99
CA HIS A 172 -13.24 1.26 10.28
C HIS A 172 -11.88 0.55 10.16
N PRO A 173 -10.76 1.12 10.65
CA PRO A 173 -9.42 0.51 10.51
C PRO A 173 -9.31 -0.93 11.01
N MET A 174 -10.02 -1.27 12.09
CA MET A 174 -10.07 -2.65 12.62
C MET A 174 -10.71 -3.68 11.69
N ALA A 175 -11.40 -3.28 10.61
CA ALA A 175 -11.88 -4.23 9.61
C ALA A 175 -10.73 -4.94 8.87
N LEU A 176 -9.52 -4.34 8.86
CA LEU A 176 -8.32 -4.96 8.31
C LEU A 176 -7.96 -6.26 9.04
N VAL A 177 -8.21 -6.33 10.34
CA VAL A 177 -8.01 -7.55 11.14
C VAL A 177 -8.88 -8.69 10.62
N LEU A 178 -10.18 -8.43 10.44
CA LEU A 178 -11.12 -9.43 9.90
C LEU A 178 -10.74 -9.85 8.48
N LEU A 179 -10.26 -8.89 7.67
CA LEU A 179 -9.78 -9.17 6.32
C LEU A 179 -8.60 -10.15 6.34
N PHE A 180 -7.60 -9.92 7.21
CA PHE A 180 -6.47 -10.83 7.33
C PHE A 180 -6.86 -12.17 7.93
N ASP A 181 -7.70 -12.20 8.98
CA ASP A 181 -8.21 -13.44 9.58
C ASP A 181 -8.96 -14.33 8.57
N THR A 182 -9.57 -13.73 7.54
CA THR A 182 -10.32 -14.46 6.52
C THR A 182 -9.42 -15.16 5.49
N PHE A 183 -8.26 -14.58 5.15
CA PHE A 183 -7.47 -15.00 3.99
C PHE A 183 -6.02 -15.40 4.28
N VAL A 184 -5.45 -14.92 5.38
CA VAL A 184 -4.04 -15.17 5.71
C VAL A 184 -3.96 -16.44 6.54
N LEU A 185 -3.43 -17.50 5.94
CA LEU A 185 -3.27 -18.82 6.55
C LEU A 185 -1.87 -19.05 7.14
N GLU A 186 -1.04 -18.02 7.22
CA GLU A 186 0.33 -18.15 7.71
C GLU A 186 0.35 -18.63 9.16
N GLU A 187 1.08 -19.72 9.46
CA GLU A 187 1.09 -20.35 10.79
C GLU A 187 1.53 -19.37 11.90
N THR A 188 2.44 -18.45 11.58
CA THR A 188 2.90 -17.37 12.49
C THR A 188 1.77 -16.40 12.85
N TYR A 189 0.94 -16.03 11.88
CA TYR A 189 -0.23 -15.18 12.07
C TYR A 189 -1.29 -15.89 12.92
N VAL A 190 -1.61 -17.14 12.56
CA VAL A 190 -2.60 -17.96 13.27
C VAL A 190 -2.18 -18.22 14.72
N GLY A 191 -0.90 -18.52 14.95
CA GLY A 191 -0.36 -18.75 16.30
C GLY A 191 -0.42 -17.51 17.20
N THR A 192 -0.15 -16.33 16.65
CA THR A 192 -0.23 -15.07 17.42
C THR A 192 -1.69 -14.75 17.78
N ARG A 193 -2.63 -14.98 16.85
CA ARG A 193 -4.07 -14.76 17.08
C ARG A 193 -4.68 -15.66 18.14
N GLN A 194 -4.22 -16.90 18.26
CA GLN A 194 -4.71 -17.83 19.28
C GLN A 194 -4.25 -17.48 20.70
N LEU A 195 -3.20 -16.66 20.84
CA LEU A 195 -2.72 -16.19 22.14
C LEU A 195 -3.47 -14.95 22.64
N ASP A 196 -4.14 -14.22 21.74
CA ASP A 196 -4.86 -12.97 22.02
C ASP A 196 -6.39 -13.16 22.18
N GLN A 197 -6.89 -14.40 22.09
CA GLN A 197 -8.29 -14.79 22.35
C GLN A 197 -8.45 -15.44 23.72
#